data_AF-X1VCD8-F1
#
_entry.id   AF-X1VCD8-F1
#
_cell.length_a   1.000
_cell.length_b   1.000
_cell.length_c   1.000
_cell.angle_alpha   90.00
_cell.angle_beta   90.00
_cell.angle_gamma   90.00
#
_symmetry.space_group_name_H-M   'P 1'
#
loop_
_entity.id
_entity.type
_entity.pdbx_description
1 polymer ?
#
loop_
_entity_poly.entity_id
_entity_poly.type
_entity_poly.pdbx_seq_one_letter_code
_entity_poly.pdbx_strand_id
1 'polypeptide(L)'
;MRNNHERLIGVRGFERASGGVIAEKLVRYLTSTDGVFYLGANKIATTQQDTSPTGPPDILTRWYHDAGGNWVSNTGIEGASAAGQISNEHYDTPTGLADIGVARYGVFWLFIHFDGDLHVVYGIGTYKLALAEMALVPILPDAVRDFSTLAAKIIVGQADPNFTS
;
A
#
# COMPACT_ATOMS: atom_id res chain seq x y z
N MET A 1 6.27 25.20 -22.39
CA MET A 1 6.10 23.78 -22.01
C MET A 1 6.27 23.56 -20.50
N ARG A 2 7.29 24.16 -19.85
CA ARG A 2 7.49 24.13 -18.39
C ARG A 2 6.25 24.52 -17.56
N ASN A 3 5.65 25.68 -17.83
CA ASN A 3 4.49 26.17 -17.06
C ASN A 3 3.27 25.21 -17.11
N ASN A 4 3.06 24.52 -18.23
CA ASN A 4 1.99 23.53 -18.34
C ASN A 4 2.30 22.26 -17.55
N HIS A 5 3.55 21.82 -17.56
CA HIS A 5 4.00 20.68 -16.76
C HIS A 5 3.84 20.97 -15.26
N GLU A 6 4.33 22.11 -14.78
CA GLU A 6 4.20 22.54 -13.38
C GLU A 6 2.73 22.69 -12.95
N ARG A 7 1.87 23.24 -13.82
CA ARG A 7 0.42 23.32 -13.57
C ARG A 7 -0.22 21.95 -13.47
N LEU A 8 0.16 21.00 -14.33
CA LEU A 8 -0.38 19.64 -14.28
C LEU A 8 0.08 18.93 -13.01
N ILE A 9 1.35 19.05 -12.61
CA ILE A 9 1.80 18.50 -11.32
C ILE A 9 0.98 19.08 -10.16
N GLY A 10 0.83 20.41 -10.09
CA GLY A 10 0.13 21.05 -8.98
C GLY A 10 -1.38 20.77 -8.90
N VAL A 11 -2.03 20.45 -10.03
CA VAL A 11 -3.49 20.20 -10.08
C VAL A 11 -3.82 18.71 -10.04
N ARG A 12 -2.97 17.87 -10.64
CA ARG A 12 -3.27 16.48 -10.94
C ARG A 12 -2.34 15.48 -10.26
N GLY A 13 -1.13 15.91 -9.87
CA GLY A 13 -0.16 15.04 -9.23
C GLY A 13 0.21 13.83 -10.10
N PHE A 14 0.37 12.67 -9.45
CA PHE A 14 0.65 11.39 -10.09
C PHE A 14 -0.66 10.64 -10.41
N GLU A 15 -0.96 10.48 -11.70
CA GLU A 15 -2.23 9.93 -12.19
C GLU A 15 -2.04 8.58 -12.88
N ARG A 16 -2.92 7.62 -12.60
CA ARG A 16 -3.00 6.33 -13.30
C ARG A 16 -3.81 6.45 -14.59
N ALA A 17 -3.23 6.03 -15.70
CA ALA A 17 -3.91 5.96 -17.00
C ALA A 17 -4.42 4.55 -17.31
N SER A 18 -3.62 3.52 -17.06
CA SER A 18 -3.97 2.11 -17.31
C SER A 18 -3.06 1.16 -16.53
N GLY A 19 -3.43 -0.13 -16.47
CA GLY A 19 -2.59 -1.16 -15.84
C GLY A 19 -2.42 -0.92 -14.34
N GLY A 20 -1.41 -1.44 -13.64
CA GLY A 20 -1.30 -1.32 -12.17
C GLY A 20 -2.45 -1.98 -11.40
N VAL A 21 -3.03 -3.06 -11.94
CA VAL A 21 -4.13 -3.79 -11.30
C VAL A 21 -3.56 -4.69 -10.22
N ILE A 22 -4.04 -4.52 -8.98
CA ILE A 22 -3.63 -5.32 -7.83
C ILE A 22 -4.47 -6.60 -7.76
N ALA A 23 -3.81 -7.73 -7.54
CA ALA A 23 -4.45 -9.01 -7.24
C ALA A 23 -3.73 -9.73 -6.11
N GLU A 24 -4.49 -10.50 -5.32
CA GLU A 24 -3.90 -11.46 -4.38
C GLU A 24 -3.24 -12.62 -5.14
N LYS A 25 -2.07 -13.02 -4.68
CA LYS A 25 -1.36 -14.21 -5.14
C LYS A 25 -0.93 -15.02 -3.93
N LEU A 26 -1.09 -16.35 -4.00
CA LEU A 26 -0.80 -17.25 -2.88
C LEU A 26 -1.44 -16.73 -1.57
N VAL A 27 -0.73 -16.81 -0.45
CA VAL A 27 -1.19 -16.39 0.88
C VAL A 27 -0.80 -14.92 1.08
N ARG A 28 -1.70 -13.97 0.79
CA ARG A 28 -1.51 -12.52 1.01
C ARG A 28 -0.31 -11.86 0.31
N TYR A 29 0.28 -12.52 -0.68
CA TYR A 29 1.21 -11.86 -1.59
C TYR A 29 0.41 -11.16 -2.68
N LEU A 30 1.10 -10.31 -3.44
CA LEU A 30 0.48 -9.39 -4.37
C LEU A 30 1.13 -9.51 -5.73
N THR A 31 0.31 -9.37 -6.76
CA THR A 31 0.78 -8.98 -8.09
C THR A 31 0.20 -7.63 -8.47
N SER A 32 0.99 -6.83 -9.16
CA SER A 32 0.53 -5.65 -9.89
C SER A 32 0.82 -5.86 -11.37
N THR A 33 -0.15 -5.64 -12.24
CA THR A 33 0.14 -5.62 -13.69
C THR A 33 1.09 -4.46 -14.03
N ASP A 34 1.73 -4.53 -15.19
CA ASP A 34 2.37 -3.37 -15.80
C ASP A 34 1.37 -2.21 -15.90
N GLY A 35 1.88 -0.98 -15.94
CA GLY A 35 1.06 0.22 -15.80
C GLY A 35 1.59 1.41 -16.57
N VAL A 36 0.68 2.34 -16.85
CA VAL A 36 0.97 3.65 -17.43
C VAL A 36 0.44 4.73 -16.52
N PHE A 37 1.32 5.63 -16.13
CA PHE A 37 1.04 6.74 -15.24
C PHE A 37 1.55 8.04 -15.83
N TYR A 38 1.07 9.15 -15.29
CA TYR A 38 1.46 10.49 -15.67
C TYR A 38 1.88 11.29 -14.45
N LEU A 39 3.06 11.90 -14.52
CA LEU A 39 3.50 12.96 -13.61
C LEU A 39 3.59 14.26 -14.40
N GLY A 40 2.54 15.07 -14.30
CA GLY A 40 2.35 16.20 -15.21
C GLY A 40 2.26 15.73 -16.66
N ALA A 41 3.11 16.26 -17.54
CA ALA A 41 3.18 15.85 -18.95
C ALA A 41 4.06 14.60 -19.19
N ASN A 42 4.74 14.09 -18.16
CA ASN A 42 5.65 12.95 -18.31
C ASN A 42 4.89 11.65 -18.19
N LYS A 43 4.95 10.83 -19.25
CA LYS A 43 4.46 9.45 -19.23
C LYS A 43 5.49 8.56 -18.54
N ILE A 44 5.04 7.79 -17.57
CA ILE A 44 5.83 6.82 -16.82
C ILE A 44 5.20 5.44 -17.06
N ALA A 45 6.04 4.47 -17.40
CA ALA A 45 5.62 3.08 -17.53
C ALA A 45 6.23 2.28 -16.38
N THR A 46 5.40 1.53 -15.66
CA THR A 46 5.84 0.62 -14.60
C THR A 46 5.81 -0.80 -15.13
N THR A 47 6.71 -1.64 -14.65
CA THR A 47 6.68 -3.07 -14.95
C THR A 47 5.72 -3.80 -14.02
N GLN A 48 5.41 -5.04 -14.36
CA GLN A 48 4.73 -5.93 -13.44
C GLN A 48 5.53 -6.05 -12.13
N GLN A 49 4.82 -6.20 -11.01
CA GLN A 49 5.36 -6.52 -9.71
C GLN A 49 4.78 -7.86 -9.25
N ASP A 50 5.59 -8.68 -8.59
CA ASP A 50 5.24 -9.94 -7.96
C ASP A 50 5.97 -10.08 -6.63
N THR A 51 5.22 -9.93 -5.54
CA THR A 51 5.81 -9.98 -4.20
C THR A 51 5.91 -11.40 -3.64
N SER A 52 5.43 -12.40 -4.38
CA SER A 52 5.52 -13.81 -3.99
C SER A 52 6.98 -14.26 -3.94
N PRO A 53 7.34 -15.28 -3.14
CA PRO A 53 8.73 -15.75 -2.99
C PRO A 53 9.26 -16.50 -4.24
N THR A 54 8.66 -16.29 -5.41
CA THR A 54 9.01 -16.99 -6.65
C THR A 54 10.04 -16.15 -7.42
N GLY A 55 11.31 -16.56 -7.39
CA GLY A 55 12.41 -15.78 -8.00
C GLY A 55 12.92 -14.68 -7.07
N PRO A 56 13.60 -13.62 -7.58
CA PRO A 56 13.89 -12.43 -6.79
C PRO A 56 12.55 -11.71 -6.53
N PRO A 57 12.00 -11.74 -5.30
CA PRO A 57 10.67 -11.21 -5.04
C PRO A 57 10.73 -9.68 -5.02
N ASP A 58 9.69 -9.04 -5.55
CA ASP A 58 9.46 -7.64 -5.27
C ASP A 58 9.07 -7.47 -3.79
N ILE A 59 9.52 -6.38 -3.16
CA ILE A 59 9.36 -6.17 -1.72
C ILE A 59 8.38 -5.02 -1.47
N LEU A 60 7.52 -5.20 -0.48
CA LEU A 60 6.62 -4.13 -0.04
C LEU A 60 7.37 -3.12 0.83
N THR A 61 7.20 -1.84 0.53
CA THR A 61 7.56 -0.76 1.46
C THR A 61 6.37 -0.48 2.37
N ARG A 62 6.45 -0.94 3.62
CA ARG A 62 5.40 -0.77 4.63
C ARG A 62 5.57 0.56 5.35
N TRP A 63 4.48 1.26 5.61
CA TRP A 63 4.45 2.53 6.32
C TRP A 63 3.51 2.45 7.53
N TYR A 64 4.04 2.86 8.69
CA TYR A 64 3.34 2.94 9.97
C TYR A 64 4.09 3.96 10.87
N HIS A 65 3.56 4.28 12.05
CA HIS A 65 4.22 5.17 13.00
C HIS A 65 5.13 4.40 13.95
N ASP A 66 6.27 4.99 14.32
CA ASP A 66 7.10 4.50 15.42
C ASP A 66 6.55 4.89 16.80
N ALA A 67 7.25 4.51 17.87
CA ALA A 67 6.88 4.88 19.24
C ALA A 67 6.90 6.40 19.51
N GLY A 68 7.59 7.19 18.67
CA GLY A 68 7.62 8.64 18.73
C GLY A 68 6.52 9.32 17.91
N GLY A 69 5.66 8.55 17.24
CA GLY A 69 4.62 9.08 16.35
C GLY A 69 5.17 9.61 15.03
N ASN A 70 6.36 9.18 14.62
CA ASN A 70 6.92 9.52 13.31
C ASN A 70 6.59 8.44 12.31
N TRP A 71 6.30 8.83 11.07
CA TRP A 71 6.24 7.88 9.97
C TRP A 71 7.60 7.21 9.76
N VAL A 72 7.58 5.88 9.76
CA VAL A 72 8.73 5.05 9.41
C VAL A 72 8.34 4.09 8.31
N SER A 73 9.35 3.56 7.61
CA SER A 73 9.17 2.50 6.62
C SER A 73 9.93 1.23 6.96
N ASN A 74 9.37 0.08 6.58
CA ASN A 74 9.98 -1.23 6.74
C ASN A 74 9.83 -2.06 5.46
N THR A 75 10.95 -2.56 4.95
CA THR A 75 11.01 -3.47 3.79
C THR A 75 11.29 -4.93 4.20
N GLY A 76 11.44 -5.21 5.50
CA GLY A 76 11.68 -6.53 6.05
C GLY A 76 10.42 -7.26 6.49
N ILE A 77 10.63 -8.33 7.26
CA ILE A 77 9.58 -9.08 7.94
C ILE A 77 8.86 -8.18 8.95
N GLU A 78 7.55 -8.36 9.09
CA GLU A 78 6.71 -7.70 10.07
C GLU A 78 5.79 -8.74 10.70
N GLY A 79 5.92 -8.96 12.02
CA GLY A 79 5.24 -10.06 12.70
C GLY A 79 5.59 -11.42 12.07
N ALA A 80 4.59 -12.24 11.80
CA ALA A 80 4.72 -13.48 11.04
C ALA A 80 4.67 -13.30 9.51
N SER A 81 4.54 -12.06 9.01
CA SER A 81 4.40 -11.78 7.57
C SER A 81 5.75 -11.49 6.91
N ALA A 82 6.03 -12.19 5.82
CA ALA A 82 7.26 -12.01 5.05
C ALA A 82 7.32 -10.62 4.38
N ALA A 83 8.51 -10.22 3.93
CA ALA A 83 8.78 -8.92 3.31
C ALA A 83 7.90 -8.57 2.08
N GLY A 84 7.39 -9.57 1.35
CA GLY A 84 6.43 -9.37 0.24
C GLY A 84 4.96 -9.55 0.61
N GLN A 85 4.65 -9.90 1.87
CA GLN A 85 3.32 -10.32 2.30
C GLN A 85 2.60 -9.20 3.05
N ILE A 86 1.29 -9.07 2.80
CA ILE A 86 0.42 -8.19 3.59
C ILE A 86 0.22 -8.77 4.99
N SER A 87 0.31 -7.89 5.99
CA SER A 87 0.10 -8.26 7.38
C SER A 87 -1.34 -8.70 7.65
N ASN A 88 -1.48 -9.61 8.60
CA ASN A 88 -2.76 -10.04 9.16
C ASN A 88 -2.72 -10.07 10.69
N GLU A 89 -1.74 -9.40 11.30
CA GLU A 89 -1.53 -9.40 12.74
C GLU A 89 -1.71 -8.00 13.31
N HIS A 90 -1.16 -6.98 12.65
CA HIS A 90 -1.12 -5.63 13.21
C HIS A 90 -1.77 -4.57 12.34
N TYR A 91 -2.22 -3.51 13.01
CA TYR A 91 -2.63 -2.24 12.43
C TYR A 91 -1.79 -1.11 13.05
N ASP A 92 -1.85 0.08 12.45
CA ASP A 92 -1.06 1.24 12.88
C ASP A 92 -1.73 2.03 14.01
N THR A 93 -0.92 2.54 14.93
CA THR A 93 -1.34 3.44 16.01
C THR A 93 -0.37 4.61 16.08
N PRO A 94 -0.71 5.74 16.73
CA PRO A 94 0.21 6.86 16.89
C PRO A 94 1.53 6.55 17.63
N THR A 95 1.70 5.33 18.16
CA THR A 95 2.87 4.93 18.95
C THR A 95 3.43 3.56 18.51
N GLY A 96 3.16 3.10 17.29
CA GLY A 96 3.59 1.78 16.85
C GLY A 96 2.48 0.90 16.29
N LEU A 97 2.86 -0.33 15.97
CA LEU A 97 1.93 -1.38 15.56
C LEU A 97 1.24 -2.01 16.78
N ALA A 98 -0.03 -2.38 16.61
CA ALA A 98 -0.83 -3.08 17.63
C ALA A 98 -1.68 -4.20 17.00
N ASP A 99 -2.04 -5.21 17.81
CA ASP A 99 -2.80 -6.37 17.36
C ASP A 99 -4.19 -6.00 16.81
N ILE A 100 -4.53 -6.52 15.63
CA ILE A 100 -5.88 -6.43 15.05
C ILE A 100 -6.91 -7.05 16.01
N GLY A 101 -6.54 -8.14 16.69
CA GLY A 101 -7.38 -8.83 17.66
C GLY A 101 -8.36 -9.84 17.04
N VAL A 102 -8.83 -10.76 17.86
CA VAL A 102 -9.65 -11.91 17.42
C VAL A 102 -10.96 -11.46 16.78
N ALA A 103 -11.31 -12.07 15.64
CA ALA A 103 -12.54 -11.77 14.89
C ALA A 103 -12.70 -10.28 14.56
N ARG A 104 -11.58 -9.65 14.21
CA ARG A 104 -11.47 -8.29 13.71
C ARG A 104 -10.66 -8.27 12.41
N TYR A 105 -10.75 -7.15 11.72
CA TYR A 105 -10.10 -6.91 10.44
C TYR A 105 -9.17 -5.70 10.53
N GLY A 106 -7.98 -5.85 9.95
CA GLY A 106 -7.09 -4.77 9.59
C GLY A 106 -7.40 -4.25 8.19
N VAL A 107 -7.07 -2.99 7.93
CA VAL A 107 -7.20 -2.35 6.62
C VAL A 107 -5.83 -1.88 6.19
N PHE A 108 -5.47 -2.13 4.93
CA PHE A 108 -4.18 -1.75 4.36
C PHE A 108 -4.42 -1.04 3.03
N TRP A 109 -3.71 0.06 2.81
CA TRP A 109 -3.87 0.89 1.62
C TRP A 109 -2.65 0.72 0.74
N LEU A 110 -2.86 0.18 -0.46
CA LEU A 110 -1.80 -0.01 -1.44
C LEU A 110 -1.67 1.19 -2.34
N PHE A 111 -0.43 1.61 -2.54
CA PHE A 111 -0.05 2.65 -3.46
C PHE A 111 1.01 2.14 -4.43
N ILE A 112 0.92 2.57 -5.68
CA ILE A 112 1.97 2.37 -6.67
C ILE A 112 2.79 3.66 -6.72
N HIS A 113 4.07 3.55 -6.41
CA HIS A 113 5.04 4.64 -6.48
C HIS A 113 5.47 4.89 -7.94
N PHE A 114 6.10 6.04 -8.22
CA PHE A 114 6.41 6.44 -9.59
C PHE A 114 7.41 5.51 -10.31
N ASP A 115 8.21 4.74 -9.58
CA ASP A 115 9.10 3.71 -10.11
C ASP A 115 8.40 2.36 -10.35
N GLY A 116 7.17 2.20 -9.85
CA GLY A 116 6.40 0.96 -9.90
C GLY A 116 6.38 0.18 -8.61
N ASP A 117 7.18 0.57 -7.61
CA ASP A 117 7.27 -0.12 -6.34
C ASP A 117 5.95 -0.05 -5.57
N LEU A 118 5.66 -1.10 -4.82
CA LEU A 118 4.43 -1.21 -4.03
C LEU A 118 4.64 -0.72 -2.60
N HIS A 119 3.89 0.32 -2.25
CA HIS A 119 3.87 0.90 -0.93
C HIS A 119 2.58 0.52 -0.21
N VAL A 120 2.68 0.12 1.05
CA VAL A 120 1.54 -0.27 1.88
C VAL A 120 1.48 0.65 3.08
N VAL A 121 0.42 1.44 3.20
CA VAL A 121 0.15 2.24 4.40
C VAL A 121 -0.82 1.46 5.28
N TYR A 122 -0.40 1.20 6.52
CA TYR A 122 -1.22 0.49 7.49
C TYR A 122 -2.41 1.36 7.91
N GLY A 123 -3.58 0.74 8.06
CA GLY A 123 -4.77 1.39 8.57
C GLY A 123 -4.64 1.68 10.07
N ILE A 124 -5.30 2.74 10.51
CA ILE A 124 -5.18 3.29 11.87
C ILE A 124 -6.18 2.70 12.88
N GLY A 125 -6.72 1.52 12.60
CA GLY A 125 -7.71 0.91 13.48
C GLY A 125 -7.97 -0.57 13.22
N THR A 126 -8.73 -1.15 14.15
CA THR A 126 -9.23 -2.52 14.10
C THR A 126 -10.75 -2.52 14.06
N TYR A 127 -11.32 -3.31 13.14
CA TYR A 127 -12.72 -3.16 12.76
C TYR A 127 -13.49 -4.48 12.75
N LYS A 128 -14.82 -4.40 12.83
CA LYS A 128 -15.70 -5.42 12.26
C LYS A 128 -15.83 -5.17 10.75
N LEU A 129 -16.15 -6.20 9.97
CA LEU A 129 -16.08 -6.16 8.50
C LEU A 129 -16.75 -4.92 7.88
N ALA A 130 -18.00 -4.63 8.24
CA ALA A 130 -18.72 -3.48 7.71
C ALA A 130 -18.01 -2.13 7.98
N LEU A 131 -17.35 -1.99 9.13
CA LEU A 131 -16.56 -0.79 9.43
C LEU A 131 -15.22 -0.78 8.70
N ALA A 132 -14.63 -1.95 8.46
CA ALA A 132 -13.42 -2.10 7.66
C ALA A 132 -13.67 -1.62 6.21
N GLU A 133 -14.80 -1.99 5.61
CA GLU A 133 -15.23 -1.55 4.28
C GLU A 133 -15.42 -0.03 4.20
N MET A 134 -15.88 0.59 5.28
CA MET A 134 -16.09 2.04 5.40
C MET A 134 -14.84 2.83 5.83
N ALA A 135 -13.75 2.15 6.21
CA ALA A 135 -12.52 2.83 6.62
C ALA A 135 -11.98 3.74 5.51
N LEU A 136 -11.44 4.90 5.90
CA LEU A 136 -10.89 5.89 4.99
C LEU A 136 -9.36 5.81 4.97
N VAL A 137 -8.78 6.32 3.89
CA VAL A 137 -7.32 6.46 3.76
C VAL A 137 -6.82 7.34 4.91
N PRO A 138 -5.82 6.91 5.70
CA PRO A 138 -5.25 7.72 6.76
C PRO A 138 -4.46 8.90 6.18
N ILE A 139 -3.94 9.75 7.06
CA ILE A 139 -2.89 10.70 6.66
C ILE A 139 -1.72 9.89 6.11
N LEU A 140 -1.16 10.31 4.98
CA LEU A 140 -0.08 9.59 4.31
C LEU A 140 1.27 10.20 4.69
N PRO A 141 2.34 9.40 4.76
CA PRO A 141 3.70 9.93 4.79
C PRO A 141 3.97 10.71 3.51
N ASP A 142 4.78 11.78 3.62
CA ASP A 142 5.07 12.70 2.50
C ASP A 142 5.54 11.96 1.24
N ALA A 143 6.40 10.94 1.40
CA ALA A 143 6.89 10.13 0.28
C ALA A 143 5.77 9.44 -0.51
N VAL A 144 4.76 8.89 0.18
CA VAL A 144 3.62 8.23 -0.49
C VAL A 144 2.67 9.28 -1.07
N ARG A 145 2.40 10.37 -0.34
CA ARG A 145 1.51 11.45 -0.77
C ARG A 145 1.97 12.10 -2.08
N ASP A 146 3.26 12.38 -2.17
CA ASP A 146 3.79 13.26 -3.23
C ASP A 146 4.15 12.47 -4.51
N PHE A 147 4.41 11.16 -4.38
CA PHE A 147 5.00 10.35 -5.46
C PHE A 147 4.27 9.05 -5.78
N SER A 148 3.13 8.78 -5.16
CA SER A 148 2.37 7.55 -5.37
C SER A 148 0.90 7.80 -5.67
N THR A 149 0.22 6.77 -6.19
CA THR A 149 -1.22 6.80 -6.44
C THR A 149 -1.90 5.59 -5.81
N LEU A 150 -3.11 5.79 -5.27
CA LEU A 150 -3.85 4.72 -4.59
C LEU A 150 -4.24 3.63 -5.60
N ALA A 151 -3.85 2.40 -5.33
CA ALA A 151 -4.06 1.26 -6.21
C ALA A 151 -5.13 0.29 -5.68
N ALA A 152 -5.16 0.04 -4.37
CA ALA A 152 -6.15 -0.84 -3.75
C ALA A 152 -6.36 -0.54 -2.26
N LYS A 153 -7.53 -0.97 -1.77
CA LYS A 153 -7.81 -1.16 -0.34
C LYS A 153 -7.84 -2.66 -0.09
N ILE A 154 -7.06 -3.12 0.87
CA ILE A 154 -7.01 -4.53 1.28
C ILE A 154 -7.59 -4.64 2.69
N ILE A 155 -8.43 -5.64 2.90
CA ILE A 155 -9.03 -5.97 4.19
C ILE A 155 -8.62 -7.39 4.53
N VAL A 156 -8.09 -7.61 5.72
CA VAL A 156 -7.63 -8.93 6.17
C VAL A 156 -8.07 -9.17 7.61
N GLY A 157 -8.67 -10.33 7.86
CA GLY A 157 -9.00 -10.76 9.21
C GLY A 157 -7.77 -11.21 9.98
N GLN A 158 -7.81 -11.08 11.30
CA GLN A 158 -6.69 -11.51 12.14
C GLN A 158 -6.35 -12.99 11.91
N ALA A 159 -5.08 -13.28 11.64
CA ALA A 159 -4.57 -14.62 11.28
C ALA A 159 -5.17 -15.26 10.01
N ASP A 160 -5.99 -14.53 9.24
CA ASP A 160 -6.58 -15.11 8.02
C ASP A 160 -5.52 -15.32 6.93
N PRO A 161 -5.60 -16.45 6.19
CA PRO A 161 -4.62 -16.77 5.15
C PRO A 161 -4.82 -15.94 3.88
N ASN A 162 -5.99 -15.34 3.68
CA ASN A 162 -6.33 -14.64 2.45
C ASN A 162 -7.04 -13.32 2.74
N PHE A 163 -7.16 -12.47 1.71
CA PHE A 163 -7.93 -11.23 1.80
C PHE A 163 -9.43 -11.48 1.93
N THR A 164 -10.12 -10.52 2.52
CA THR A 164 -11.59 -10.50 2.56
C THR A 164 -12.12 -9.86 1.27
N SER A 165 -13.02 -10.56 0.58
CA SER A 165 -13.64 -10.14 -0.68
C SER A 165 -15.08 -9.67 -0.52
#